data_AF-A0AA39YHP1-F1
#
_entry.id   AF-A0AA39YHP1-F1
#
_cell.length_a   1.000
_cell.length_b   1.000
_cell.length_c   1.000
_cell.angle_alpha   90.00
_cell.angle_beta   90.00
_cell.angle_gamma   90.00
#
_symmetry.space_group_name_H-M   'P 1'
#
loop_
_entity.id
_entity.type
_entity.pdbx_description
1 polymer ?
#
loop_
_entity_poly.entity_id
_entity_poly.type
_entity_poly.pdbx_seq_one_letter_code
_entity_poly.pdbx_strand_id
1 'polypeptide(L)'
;MAQQSVYILYGDFISAETSPSTPLYHLSKSLASLTHKDSSLYFSRIIVNDTKTSTPDSENQQPQQTPLYSLVHPKNAHYRTDIPAPYFMTNNSPVPALGNIKFVPSFTPSLTKKFILPFHKPTFTAFLSPSSTSSSSPLFPESDASLEVLFTAKPSRGGRVWEWLDASGKEVVAREEAGDKKQQLPPRLVVEGEASLEMRDALVALWVLRLWWSVAEEKDFQNEVIMNLTPPESISYNGDINKMNKRIVALGALGAC
;
A
#
# COMPACT_ATOMS: atom_id res chain seq x y z
N MET A 1 -3.54 30.91 -0.95
CA MET A 1 -3.02 29.84 -0.06
C MET A 1 -3.45 28.54 -0.70
N ALA A 2 -2.54 27.61 -0.99
CA ALA A 2 -2.94 26.31 -1.54
C ALA A 2 -3.79 25.57 -0.51
N GLN A 3 -4.92 25.00 -0.92
CA GLN A 3 -5.77 24.22 -0.04
C GLN A 3 -5.08 22.89 0.28
N GLN A 4 -4.99 22.54 1.57
CA GLN A 4 -4.42 21.30 2.05
C GLN A 4 -5.55 20.41 2.57
N SER A 5 -5.58 19.15 2.16
CA SER A 5 -6.56 18.16 2.64
C SER A 5 -5.85 17.05 3.38
N VAL A 6 -6.29 16.74 4.60
CA VAL A 6 -5.69 15.68 5.41
C VAL A 6 -6.65 14.51 5.53
N TYR A 7 -6.15 13.32 5.21
CA TYR A 7 -6.86 12.05 5.31
C TYR A 7 -6.25 11.20 6.42
N ILE A 8 -7.09 10.56 7.21
CA ILE A 8 -6.68 9.80 8.39
C ILE A 8 -7.25 8.39 8.30
N LEU A 9 -6.40 7.37 8.43
CA LEU A 9 -6.80 5.96 8.36
C LEU A 9 -7.11 5.43 9.76
N TYR A 10 -8.36 5.10 10.01
CA TYR A 10 -8.85 4.48 11.23
C TYR A 10 -9.33 3.06 10.96
N GLY A 11 -8.49 2.06 11.24
CA GLY A 11 -8.87 0.66 11.06
C GLY A 11 -9.15 0.31 9.60
N ASP A 12 -10.43 0.31 9.22
CA ASP A 12 -10.97 0.02 7.89
C ASP A 12 -11.65 1.22 7.20
N PHE A 13 -11.69 2.41 7.81
CA PHE A 13 -12.22 3.62 7.18
C PHE A 13 -11.20 4.76 7.14
N ILE A 14 -11.38 5.67 6.17
CA ILE A 14 -10.55 6.87 6.02
C ILE A 14 -11.45 8.09 6.09
N SER A 15 -11.12 9.01 6.98
CA SER A 15 -11.86 10.25 7.18
C SER A 15 -11.02 11.46 6.81
N ALA A 16 -11.68 12.54 6.38
CA ALA A 16 -11.02 13.85 6.31
C ALA A 16 -10.89 14.44 7.71
N GLU A 17 -9.80 15.18 7.92
CA GLU A 17 -9.59 16.02 9.11
C GLU A 17 -10.39 17.33 8.99
N THR A 18 -11.70 17.18 8.96
CA THR A 18 -12.65 18.29 9.03
C THR A 18 -13.40 18.24 10.36
N SER A 19 -14.04 19.34 10.74
CA SER A 19 -14.98 19.36 11.86
C SER A 19 -16.39 19.64 11.29
N PRO A 20 -17.32 18.67 11.32
CA PRO A 20 -17.18 17.30 11.84
C PRO A 20 -16.34 16.38 10.95
N SER A 21 -15.70 15.38 11.56
CA SER A 21 -14.92 14.38 10.81
C SER A 21 -15.89 13.46 10.07
N THR A 22 -15.77 13.44 8.75
CA THR A 22 -16.68 12.67 7.88
C THR A 22 -15.89 11.53 7.24
N PRO A 23 -16.35 10.27 7.36
CA PRO A 23 -15.72 9.14 6.68
C PRO A 23 -15.97 9.25 5.17
N LEU A 24 -14.89 9.14 4.39
CA LEU A 24 -14.91 9.31 2.93
C LEU A 24 -14.66 8.01 2.18
N TYR A 25 -13.84 7.14 2.74
CA TYR A 25 -13.49 5.86 2.12
C TYR A 25 -13.60 4.71 3.11
N HIS A 26 -13.84 3.52 2.55
CA HIS A 26 -13.97 2.28 3.29
C HIS A 26 -13.16 1.17 2.62
N LEU A 27 -12.49 0.38 3.45
CA LEU A 27 -11.73 -0.82 3.13
C LEU A 27 -12.56 -2.03 3.51
N SER A 28 -12.55 -3.10 2.71
CA SER A 28 -13.24 -4.34 3.08
C SER A 28 -12.71 -5.01 4.36
N LYS A 29 -11.49 -4.64 4.80
CA LYS A 29 -10.80 -5.21 5.95
C LYS A 29 -9.75 -4.23 6.47
N SER A 30 -9.55 -4.18 7.78
CA SER A 30 -8.51 -3.34 8.37
C SER A 30 -7.11 -3.87 8.04
N LEU A 31 -6.17 -2.96 7.72
CA LEU A 31 -4.78 -3.32 7.44
C LEU A 31 -4.11 -4.09 8.59
N ALA A 32 -4.47 -3.80 9.84
CA ALA A 32 -3.91 -4.47 11.02
C ALA A 32 -4.36 -5.94 11.16
N SER A 33 -5.43 -6.33 10.48
CA SER A 33 -5.97 -7.69 10.50
C SER A 33 -5.56 -8.53 9.28
N LEU A 34 -4.79 -7.95 8.36
CA LEU A 34 -4.34 -8.64 7.16
C LEU A 34 -3.28 -9.70 7.51
N THR A 35 -3.41 -10.84 6.85
CA THR A 35 -2.54 -12.01 6.99
C THR A 35 -1.85 -12.28 5.66
N HIS A 36 -0.86 -13.17 5.67
CA HIS A 36 -0.16 -13.58 4.46
C HIS A 36 -1.00 -14.35 3.43
N LYS A 37 -2.24 -14.70 3.79
CA LYS A 37 -3.21 -15.34 2.90
C LYS A 37 -4.03 -14.32 2.12
N ASP A 38 -4.12 -13.09 2.62
CA ASP A 38 -4.84 -12.02 1.98
C ASP A 38 -4.02 -11.52 0.78
N SER A 39 -4.59 -11.57 -0.42
CA SER A 39 -3.94 -11.13 -1.66
C SER A 39 -4.63 -9.93 -2.31
N SER A 40 -5.84 -9.59 -1.86
CA SER A 40 -6.59 -8.43 -2.36
C SER A 40 -7.41 -7.75 -1.28
N LEU A 41 -7.62 -6.44 -1.43
CA LEU A 41 -8.45 -5.60 -0.56
C LEU A 41 -9.36 -4.72 -1.42
N TYR A 42 -10.65 -4.64 -1.09
CA TYR A 42 -11.56 -3.74 -1.81
C TYR A 42 -11.53 -2.34 -1.19
N PHE A 43 -11.42 -1.34 -2.06
CA PHE A 43 -11.40 0.08 -1.72
C PHE A 43 -12.63 0.76 -2.32
N SER A 44 -13.41 1.45 -1.49
CA SER A 44 -14.68 2.06 -1.87
C SER A 44 -14.82 3.47 -1.33
N ARG A 45 -15.57 4.31 -2.03
CA ARG A 45 -15.99 5.64 -1.55
C ARG A 45 -17.33 5.52 -0.84
N ILE A 46 -17.47 6.22 0.28
CA ILE A 46 -18.73 6.35 0.99
C ILE A 46 -19.54 7.48 0.33
N ILE A 47 -20.78 7.19 -0.07
CA ILE A 47 -21.74 8.20 -0.52
C ILE A 47 -22.61 8.58 0.68
N VAL A 48 -22.52 9.85 1.09
CA VAL A 48 -23.47 10.43 2.05
C VAL A 48 -24.63 10.99 1.22
N ASN A 49 -25.77 10.32 1.26
CA ASN A 49 -26.98 10.81 0.60
C ASN A 49 -27.52 12.01 1.38
N ASP A 50 -27.21 13.22 0.93
CA ASP A 50 -27.86 14.46 1.38
C ASP A 50 -29.28 14.55 0.79
N THR A 51 -30.16 13.61 1.14
CA THR A 51 -31.59 13.72 0.86
C THR A 51 -32.36 13.87 2.16
N LYS A 52 -32.52 15.13 2.57
CA LYS A 52 -33.67 15.56 3.36
C LYS A 52 -34.95 15.34 2.53
N THR A 53 -35.54 14.16 2.59
CA THR A 53 -36.98 13.97 2.35
C THR A 53 -37.47 12.75 3.13
N SER A 54 -37.93 13.02 4.35
CA SER A 54 -38.96 12.34 5.15
C SER A 54 -39.53 10.98 4.66
N THR A 55 -39.21 9.92 5.42
CA THR A 55 -40.20 8.99 6.01
C THR A 55 -39.57 8.29 7.22
N PRO A 56 -40.25 8.18 8.38
CA PRO A 56 -39.68 7.67 9.62
C PRO A 56 -39.79 6.14 9.75
N ASP A 57 -39.64 5.39 8.66
CA ASP A 57 -39.78 3.93 8.66
C ASP A 57 -38.71 3.28 7.77
N SER A 58 -37.45 3.26 8.23
CA SER A 58 -36.42 2.34 7.73
C SER A 58 -35.21 2.35 8.69
N GLU A 59 -35.31 1.57 9.76
CA GLU A 59 -34.13 1.10 10.49
C GLU A 59 -33.26 0.24 9.54
N ASN A 60 -31.94 0.47 9.54
CA ASN A 60 -30.90 -0.16 8.69
C ASN A 60 -30.71 0.40 7.27
N GLN A 61 -30.26 1.66 7.15
CA GLN A 61 -29.54 2.09 5.94
C GLN A 61 -28.04 2.11 6.22
N GLN A 62 -27.34 1.05 5.83
CA GLN A 62 -25.89 1.09 5.69
C GLN A 62 -25.54 2.17 4.65
N PRO A 63 -24.47 2.97 4.85
CA PRO A 63 -24.05 3.98 3.88
C PRO A 63 -23.86 3.35 2.50
N GLN A 64 -24.38 3.97 1.45
CA GLN A 64 -24.16 3.51 0.08
C GLN A 64 -22.67 3.65 -0.26
N GLN A 65 -22.07 2.59 -0.79
CA GLN A 65 -20.64 2.55 -1.14
C GLN A 65 -20.47 2.43 -2.65
N THR A 66 -19.60 3.25 -3.23
CA THR A 66 -19.16 3.09 -4.62
C THR A 66 -17.84 2.34 -4.64
N PRO A 67 -17.76 1.14 -5.24
CA PRO A 67 -16.49 0.45 -5.39
C PRO A 67 -15.58 1.27 -6.30
N LEU A 68 -14.32 1.48 -5.89
CA LEU A 68 -13.35 2.22 -6.68
C LEU A 68 -12.29 1.29 -7.25
N TYR A 69 -11.55 0.62 -6.36
CA TYR A 69 -10.42 -0.21 -6.74
C TYR A 69 -10.39 -1.54 -5.96
N SER A 70 -9.89 -2.59 -6.59
CA SER A 70 -9.32 -3.74 -5.87
C SER A 70 -7.81 -3.56 -5.79
N LEU A 71 -7.29 -3.40 -4.57
CA LEU A 71 -5.86 -3.33 -4.28
C LEU A 71 -5.32 -4.76 -4.22
N VAL A 72 -4.25 -5.06 -4.94
CA VAL A 72 -3.73 -6.43 -5.06
C VAL A 72 -2.27 -6.47 -4.59
N HIS A 73 -2.03 -7.35 -3.61
CA HIS A 73 -0.73 -7.64 -3.03
C HIS A 73 -0.50 -9.16 -3.05
N PRO A 74 -0.07 -9.74 -4.19
CA PRO A 74 0.15 -11.17 -4.31
C PRO A 74 1.21 -11.67 -3.32
N LYS A 75 1.07 -12.93 -2.89
CA LYS A 75 2.08 -13.57 -2.04
C LYS A 75 3.40 -13.67 -2.80
N ASN A 76 4.50 -13.32 -2.13
CA ASN A 76 5.86 -13.36 -2.68
C ASN A 76 5.99 -12.60 -4.01
N ALA A 77 5.20 -11.54 -4.20
CA ALA A 77 5.10 -10.85 -5.48
C ALA A 77 6.45 -10.36 -6.05
N HIS A 78 7.39 -10.00 -5.17
CA HIS A 78 8.72 -9.58 -5.58
C HIS A 78 9.52 -10.65 -6.34
N TYR A 79 9.21 -11.94 -6.16
CA TYR A 79 9.93 -13.06 -6.77
C TYR A 79 9.17 -13.70 -7.94
N ARG A 80 7.95 -13.24 -8.22
CA ARG A 80 7.08 -13.84 -9.23
C ARG A 80 7.24 -13.14 -10.57
N THR A 81 7.42 -13.93 -11.63
CA THR A 81 7.49 -13.47 -13.01
C THR A 81 6.21 -13.74 -13.81
N ASP A 82 5.28 -14.49 -13.22
CA ASP A 82 4.01 -14.91 -13.82
C ASP A 82 2.86 -13.92 -13.57
N ILE A 83 3.12 -12.83 -12.85
CA ILE A 83 2.14 -11.79 -12.51
C ILE A 83 2.43 -10.49 -13.27
N PRO A 84 1.40 -9.68 -13.58
CA PRO A 84 1.57 -8.49 -14.43
C PRO A 84 2.37 -7.35 -13.77
N ALA A 85 2.40 -7.32 -12.43
CA ALA A 85 3.19 -6.40 -11.62
C ALA A 85 3.30 -6.95 -10.18
N PRO A 86 4.33 -6.56 -9.41
CA PRO A 86 4.45 -6.94 -8.01
C PRO A 86 3.26 -6.46 -7.17
N TYR A 87 2.83 -5.22 -7.33
CA TYR A 87 1.64 -4.67 -6.69
C TYR A 87 0.84 -3.90 -7.74
N PHE A 88 -0.48 -3.95 -7.65
CA PHE A 88 -1.32 -3.22 -8.60
C PHE A 88 -2.72 -3.00 -8.04
N MET A 89 -3.45 -2.11 -8.70
CA MET A 89 -4.86 -1.82 -8.43
C MET A 89 -5.64 -2.04 -9.72
N THR A 90 -6.80 -2.67 -9.61
CA THR A 90 -7.75 -2.80 -10.73
C THR A 90 -8.96 -1.92 -10.48
N ASN A 91 -9.40 -1.23 -11.53
CA ASN A 91 -10.53 -0.32 -11.47
C ASN A 91 -11.85 -1.10 -11.49
N ASN A 92 -12.67 -0.87 -10.46
CA ASN A 92 -14.01 -1.44 -10.30
C ASN A 92 -15.11 -0.35 -10.34
N SER A 93 -14.73 0.91 -10.50
CA SER A 93 -15.67 2.02 -10.52
C SER A 93 -16.41 2.07 -11.86
N PRO A 94 -17.75 2.25 -11.83
CA PRO A 94 -18.56 2.28 -13.04
C PRO A 94 -18.44 3.57 -13.85
N VAL A 95 -17.86 4.67 -13.32
CA VAL A 95 -17.46 5.96 -13.97
C VAL A 95 -17.47 7.11 -12.94
N PRO A 96 -16.60 8.15 -13.05
CA PRO A 96 -15.36 8.21 -13.81
C PRO A 96 -14.21 7.55 -13.05
N ALA A 97 -13.29 6.93 -13.78
CA ALA A 97 -12.15 6.23 -13.21
C ALA A 97 -10.93 6.39 -14.11
N LEU A 98 -9.74 6.47 -13.50
CA LEU A 98 -8.49 6.64 -14.24
C LEU A 98 -8.12 5.38 -15.05
N GLY A 99 -8.33 4.21 -14.45
CA GLY A 99 -8.00 2.90 -15.04
C GLY A 99 -7.23 2.01 -14.07
N ASN A 100 -6.62 0.93 -14.57
CA ASN A 100 -5.78 0.07 -13.73
C ASN A 100 -4.42 0.74 -13.48
N ILE A 101 -3.82 0.51 -12.30
CA ILE A 101 -2.56 1.14 -11.91
C ILE A 101 -1.57 0.06 -11.44
N LYS A 102 -0.39 -0.03 -12.06
CA LYS A 102 0.73 -0.82 -11.53
C LYS A 102 1.46 0.00 -10.46
N PHE A 103 1.94 -0.66 -9.41
CA PHE A 103 2.70 -0.03 -8.34
C PHE A 103 4.01 -0.78 -8.13
N VAL A 104 5.08 -0.23 -8.69
CA VAL A 104 6.35 -0.96 -8.86
C VAL A 104 7.40 -0.42 -7.88
N PRO A 105 7.96 -1.27 -6.98
CA PRO A 105 9.08 -0.89 -6.14
C PRO A 105 10.38 -0.87 -6.95
N SER A 106 11.19 0.15 -6.74
CA SER A 106 12.56 0.26 -7.23
C SER A 106 13.51 0.44 -6.06
N PHE A 107 14.49 -0.46 -5.95
CA PHE A 107 15.53 -0.41 -4.94
C PHE A 107 16.75 0.25 -5.55
N THR A 108 17.09 1.46 -5.10
CA THR A 108 18.34 2.10 -5.55
C THR A 108 19.53 1.29 -5.04
N PRO A 109 20.38 0.74 -5.91
CA PRO A 109 21.62 0.10 -5.48
C PRO A 109 22.53 1.18 -4.87
N SER A 110 22.92 1.02 -3.61
CA SER A 110 23.90 1.92 -3.00
C SER A 110 25.25 1.73 -3.71
N LEU A 111 25.73 2.77 -4.41
CA LEU A 111 27.02 2.79 -5.12
C LEU A 111 28.23 2.46 -4.24
N THR A 112 28.08 2.45 -2.92
CA THR A 112 29.17 2.23 -1.96
C THR A 112 29.13 0.88 -1.24
N LYS A 113 28.08 0.06 -1.40
CA LYS A 113 27.99 -1.22 -0.68
C LYS A 113 27.31 -2.30 -1.54
N LYS A 114 28.09 -3.33 -1.91
CA LYS A 114 27.67 -4.56 -2.63
C LYS A 114 26.61 -5.42 -1.91
N PHE A 115 26.04 -4.93 -0.81
CA PHE A 115 24.98 -5.60 -0.06
C PHE A 115 23.78 -4.67 0.01
N ILE A 116 22.65 -5.14 -0.51
CA ILE A 116 21.33 -4.56 -0.26
C ILE A 116 21.12 -4.62 1.25
N LEU A 117 21.37 -3.52 1.95
CA LEU A 117 21.11 -3.46 3.39
C LEU A 117 19.58 -3.58 3.59
N PRO A 118 19.11 -4.40 4.54
CA PRO A 118 17.68 -4.61 4.84
C PRO A 118 16.95 -3.36 5.39
N PHE A 119 17.52 -2.17 5.20
CA PHE A 119 17.04 -0.88 5.69
C PHE A 119 16.77 0.13 4.58
N HIS A 120 17.04 -0.20 3.31
CA HIS A 120 16.71 0.69 2.19
C HIS A 120 15.25 0.50 1.79
N LYS A 121 14.41 1.45 2.21
CA LYS A 121 13.04 1.56 1.72
C LYS A 121 13.08 1.87 0.22
N PRO A 122 12.32 1.14 -0.62
CA PRO A 122 12.30 1.39 -2.06
C PRO A 122 11.59 2.70 -2.38
N THR A 123 11.83 3.23 -3.58
CA THR A 123 10.95 4.21 -4.20
C THR A 123 9.88 3.44 -4.96
N PHE A 124 8.61 3.85 -4.86
CA PHE A 124 7.54 3.25 -5.64
C PHE A 124 7.10 4.17 -6.76
N THR A 125 6.88 3.62 -7.94
CA THR A 125 6.31 4.34 -9.08
C THR A 125 4.96 3.74 -9.44
N ALA A 126 3.94 4.58 -9.50
CA ALA A 126 2.59 4.23 -9.92
C ALA A 126 2.43 4.51 -11.41
N PHE A 127 2.18 3.47 -12.19
CA PHE A 127 2.00 3.53 -13.64
C PHE A 127 0.53 3.30 -13.99
N LEU A 128 -0.10 4.30 -14.60
CA LEU A 128 -1.48 4.26 -15.04
C LEU A 128 -1.57 3.55 -16.40
N SER A 129 -2.48 2.58 -16.48
CA SER A 129 -3.04 2.09 -17.73
C SER A 129 -4.39 2.78 -17.92
N PRO A 130 -4.49 3.79 -18.79
CA PRO A 130 -5.75 4.50 -18.99
C PRO A 130 -6.84 3.57 -19.52
N SER A 131 -8.09 3.81 -19.14
CA SER A 131 -9.29 3.12 -19.66
C SER A 131 -9.39 1.61 -19.41
N SER A 132 -8.43 1.01 -18.70
CA SER A 132 -8.52 -0.41 -18.31
C SER A 132 -9.33 -0.59 -17.02
N THR A 133 -9.95 -1.75 -16.91
CA THR A 133 -10.82 -2.13 -15.79
C THR A 133 -10.39 -3.47 -15.23
N SER A 134 -11.00 -3.90 -14.13
CA SER A 134 -10.79 -5.25 -13.58
C SER A 134 -11.21 -6.38 -14.52
N SER A 135 -12.01 -6.08 -15.54
CA SER A 135 -12.42 -7.05 -16.57
C SER A 135 -11.57 -6.99 -17.85
N SER A 136 -10.58 -6.09 -17.93
CA SER A 136 -9.71 -5.98 -19.11
C SER A 136 -8.79 -7.19 -19.27
N SER A 137 -8.62 -7.66 -20.50
CA SER A 137 -7.69 -8.73 -20.86
C SER A 137 -6.86 -8.29 -22.07
N PRO A 138 -5.54 -8.06 -21.92
CA PRO A 138 -4.78 -8.14 -20.67
C PRO A 138 -5.14 -7.00 -19.70
N LEU A 139 -4.90 -7.20 -18.39
CA LEU A 139 -5.16 -6.17 -17.34
C LEU A 139 -4.31 -4.92 -17.53
N PHE A 140 -3.13 -5.08 -18.14
CA PHE A 140 -2.19 -4.04 -18.48
C PHE A 140 -1.66 -4.29 -19.89
N PRO A 141 -1.25 -3.25 -20.63
CA PRO A 141 -0.57 -3.43 -21.91
C PRO A 141 0.70 -4.27 -21.73
N GLU A 142 1.07 -5.00 -22.78
CA GLU A 142 2.28 -5.84 -22.80
C GLU A 142 3.56 -5.02 -22.66
N SER A 143 3.54 -3.77 -23.15
CA SER A 143 4.66 -2.83 -23.04
C SER A 143 4.37 -1.75 -22.01
N ASP A 144 5.23 -1.69 -20.99
CA ASP A 144 5.22 -0.63 -19.98
C ASP A 144 5.49 0.77 -20.57
N ALA A 145 6.00 0.87 -21.81
CA ALA A 145 6.25 2.14 -22.49
C ALA A 145 4.97 2.93 -22.80
N SER A 146 3.82 2.26 -22.79
CA SER A 146 2.50 2.89 -22.99
C SER A 146 1.85 3.34 -21.68
N LEU A 147 2.48 3.06 -20.54
CA LEU A 147 1.97 3.44 -19.23
C LEU A 147 2.45 4.84 -18.86
N GLU A 148 1.54 5.62 -18.30
CA GLU A 148 1.84 6.97 -17.83
C GLU A 148 2.21 6.93 -16.35
N VAL A 149 3.26 7.65 -15.95
CA VAL A 149 3.56 7.80 -14.52
C VAL A 149 2.50 8.69 -13.90
N LEU A 150 1.78 8.18 -12.90
CA LEU A 150 0.77 8.93 -12.16
C LEU A 150 1.40 9.62 -10.95
N PHE A 151 2.12 8.83 -10.14
CA PHE A 151 2.79 9.30 -8.92
C PHE A 151 4.07 8.53 -8.66
N THR A 152 4.98 9.15 -7.90
CA THR A 152 6.15 8.48 -7.33
C THR A 152 6.21 8.68 -5.82
N ALA A 153 6.12 7.60 -5.04
CA ALA A 153 6.30 7.64 -3.59
C ALA A 153 7.76 7.37 -3.23
N LYS A 154 8.43 8.35 -2.63
CA LYS A 154 9.82 8.22 -2.19
C LYS A 154 9.96 8.36 -0.67
N PRO A 155 10.85 7.59 -0.04
CA PRO A 155 11.18 7.80 1.36
C PRO A 155 11.95 9.12 1.52
N SER A 156 11.54 9.94 2.47
CA SER A 156 12.16 11.22 2.85
C SER A 156 12.54 11.21 4.33
N ARG A 157 13.38 12.17 4.76
CA ARG A 157 13.86 12.34 6.15
C ARG A 157 14.32 11.04 6.81
N GLY A 158 15.27 10.35 6.19
CA GLY A 158 15.82 9.08 6.70
C GLY A 158 14.81 7.92 6.67
N GLY A 159 13.81 7.99 5.79
CA GLY A 159 12.78 6.96 5.62
C GLY A 159 11.65 7.03 6.65
N ARG A 160 11.53 8.11 7.43
CA ARG A 160 10.44 8.28 8.41
C ARG A 160 9.17 8.85 7.78
N VAL A 161 9.31 9.62 6.72
CA VAL A 161 8.23 10.28 5.98
C VAL A 161 8.24 9.76 4.56
N TRP A 162 7.08 9.66 3.92
CA TRP A 162 6.99 9.43 2.49
C TRP A 162 6.49 10.67 1.80
N GLU A 163 7.11 11.02 0.68
CA GLU A 163 6.67 12.10 -0.20
C GLU A 163 6.13 11.48 -1.48
N TRP A 164 4.93 11.87 -1.86
CA TRP A 164 4.31 11.53 -3.13
C TRP A 164 4.56 12.67 -4.09
N LEU A 165 5.22 12.33 -5.19
CA LEU A 165 5.52 13.23 -6.28
C LEU A 165 4.51 13.07 -7.41
N ASP A 166 4.26 14.14 -8.14
CA ASP A 166 3.46 14.17 -9.36
C ASP A 166 4.05 13.31 -10.50
N ALA A 167 3.35 13.27 -11.63
CA ALA A 167 3.77 12.59 -12.85
C ALA A 167 5.17 13.02 -13.34
N SER A 168 5.56 14.28 -13.12
CA SER A 168 6.88 14.80 -13.51
C SER A 168 8.00 14.41 -12.53
N GLY A 169 7.64 13.91 -11.34
CA GLY A 169 8.59 13.57 -10.27
C GLY A 169 9.21 14.79 -9.59
N LYS A 170 8.62 15.98 -9.74
CA LYS A 170 9.20 17.25 -9.25
C LYS A 170 8.41 17.87 -8.11
N GLU A 171 7.08 17.87 -8.22
CA GLU A 171 6.22 18.53 -7.25
C GLU A 171 5.70 17.53 -6.21
N VAL A 172 5.73 17.91 -4.94
CA VAL A 172 5.18 17.09 -3.86
C VAL A 172 3.68 17.32 -3.80
N VAL A 173 2.90 16.31 -4.18
CA VAL A 173 1.44 16.35 -4.17
C VAL A 173 0.84 15.80 -2.89
N ALA A 174 1.60 14.99 -2.14
CA ALA A 174 1.21 14.58 -0.80
C ALA A 174 2.39 14.15 0.06
N ARG A 175 2.18 14.15 1.38
CA ARG A 175 3.12 13.62 2.38
C ARG A 175 2.42 12.67 3.32
N GLU A 176 3.12 11.61 3.68
CA GLU A 176 2.66 10.68 4.70
C GLU A 176 3.26 11.01 6.05
N GLU A 177 2.38 11.12 7.04
CA GLU A 177 2.77 11.16 8.43
C GLU A 177 2.52 9.77 9.01
N ALA A 178 3.60 9.13 9.46
CA ALA A 178 3.51 7.82 10.09
C ALA A 178 2.67 7.92 11.36
N GLY A 179 1.77 6.95 11.55
CA GLY A 179 1.08 6.77 12.82
C GLY A 179 2.06 6.34 13.92
N ASP A 180 1.68 6.57 15.17
CA ASP A 180 2.42 6.09 16.34
C ASP A 180 1.55 5.11 17.12
N LYS A 181 1.92 3.82 17.07
CA LYS A 181 1.22 2.74 17.80
C LYS A 181 1.18 3.01 19.32
N LYS A 182 2.22 3.66 19.90
CA LYS A 182 2.28 3.94 21.35
C LYS A 182 1.36 5.07 21.76
N GLN A 183 1.22 6.08 20.91
CA GLN A 183 0.35 7.23 21.13
C GLN A 183 -1.05 7.05 20.52
N GLN A 184 -1.32 5.87 19.94
CA GLN A 184 -2.55 5.56 19.21
C GLN A 184 -2.87 6.58 18.10
N LEU A 185 -1.82 7.16 17.50
CA LEU A 185 -1.96 8.11 16.41
C LEU A 185 -2.12 7.33 15.10
N PRO A 186 -3.24 7.50 14.39
CA PRO A 186 -3.45 6.85 13.09
C PRO A 186 -2.50 7.39 12.02
N PRO A 187 -2.15 6.60 10.99
CA PRO A 187 -1.45 7.11 9.81
C PRO A 187 -2.25 8.20 9.11
N ARG A 188 -1.55 9.23 8.60
CA ARG A 188 -2.17 10.36 7.90
C ARG A 188 -1.54 10.58 6.54
N LEU A 189 -2.36 10.98 5.58
CA LEU A 189 -1.95 11.45 4.26
C LEU A 189 -2.35 12.91 4.11
N VAL A 190 -1.36 13.77 3.95
CA VAL A 190 -1.53 15.20 3.72
C VAL A 190 -1.42 15.46 2.23
N VAL A 191 -2.52 15.76 1.57
CA VAL A 191 -2.56 16.11 0.14
C VAL A 191 -2.39 17.62 -0.02
N GLU A 192 -1.41 18.00 -0.84
CA GLU A 192 -1.06 19.37 -1.18
C GLU A 192 -1.77 19.77 -2.48
N GLY A 193 -2.49 20.90 -2.46
CA GLY A 193 -3.13 21.46 -3.66
C GLY A 193 -4.49 20.86 -4.02
N GLU A 194 -5.03 21.34 -5.15
CA GLU A 194 -6.32 20.90 -5.68
C GLU A 194 -6.11 19.75 -6.67
N ALA A 195 -6.30 18.52 -6.21
CA ALA A 195 -6.36 17.34 -7.07
C ALA A 195 -7.80 17.07 -7.51
N SER A 196 -7.99 16.63 -8.77
CA SER A 196 -9.26 16.10 -9.23
C SER A 196 -9.72 14.95 -8.33
N LEU A 197 -11.02 14.69 -8.32
CA LEU A 197 -11.60 13.68 -7.46
C LEU A 197 -11.03 12.28 -7.76
N GLU A 198 -10.85 11.95 -9.05
CA GLU A 198 -10.31 10.67 -9.51
C GLU A 198 -8.84 10.50 -9.13
N MET A 199 -8.07 11.60 -9.25
CA MET A 199 -6.65 11.64 -8.89
C MET A 199 -6.46 11.45 -7.38
N ARG A 200 -7.32 12.08 -6.59
CA ARG A 200 -7.37 11.94 -5.14
C ARG A 200 -7.73 10.53 -4.69
N ASP A 201 -8.77 9.93 -5.29
CA ASP A 201 -9.13 8.53 -5.02
C ASP A 201 -7.96 7.59 -5.26
N ALA A 202 -7.31 7.72 -6.42
CA ALA A 202 -6.17 6.88 -6.77
C ALA A 202 -5.00 7.08 -5.82
N LEU A 203 -4.72 8.34 -5.42
CA LEU A 203 -3.66 8.64 -4.46
C LEU A 203 -3.94 8.05 -3.08
N VAL A 204 -5.16 8.16 -2.57
CA VAL A 204 -5.56 7.57 -1.28
C VAL A 204 -5.51 6.05 -1.34
N ALA A 205 -5.97 5.44 -2.44
CA ALA A 205 -5.89 4.00 -2.66
C ALA A 205 -4.43 3.49 -2.74
N LEU A 206 -3.56 4.22 -3.45
CA LEU A 206 -2.12 3.93 -3.52
C LEU A 206 -1.44 4.05 -2.15
N TRP A 207 -1.83 5.04 -1.36
CA TRP A 207 -1.35 5.21 0.00
C TRP A 207 -1.69 3.98 0.88
N VAL A 208 -2.92 3.49 0.80
CA VAL A 208 -3.34 2.26 1.49
C VAL A 208 -2.53 1.05 1.02
N LEU A 209 -2.33 0.89 -0.29
CA LEU A 209 -1.52 -0.21 -0.84
C LEU A 209 -0.06 -0.13 -0.38
N ARG A 210 0.52 1.08 -0.27
CA ARG A 210 1.87 1.30 0.27
C ARG A 210 1.96 0.99 1.77
N LEU A 211 0.94 1.36 2.55
CA LEU A 211 0.85 0.98 3.96
C LEU A 211 0.75 -0.54 4.13
N TRP A 212 -0.07 -1.20 3.32
CA TRP A 212 -0.17 -2.66 3.32
C TRP A 212 1.18 -3.31 3.02
N TRP A 213 1.91 -2.83 2.01
CA TRP A 213 3.28 -3.31 1.75
C TRP A 213 4.18 -3.19 3.00
N SER A 214 4.13 -2.07 3.73
CA SER A 214 4.93 -1.93 4.96
C SER A 214 4.54 -2.90 6.08
N VAL A 215 3.26 -3.26 6.18
CA VAL A 215 2.79 -4.26 7.16
C VAL A 215 3.24 -5.65 6.74
N ALA A 216 3.12 -5.99 5.45
CA ALA A 216 3.52 -7.29 4.92
C ALA A 216 5.04 -7.53 4.97
N GLU A 217 5.85 -6.47 4.91
CA GLU A 217 7.31 -6.54 5.06
C GLU A 217 7.80 -6.39 6.51
N GLU A 218 6.90 -6.19 7.49
CA GLU A 218 7.28 -6.16 8.89
C GLU A 218 7.79 -7.56 9.31
N LYS A 219 8.87 -7.61 10.10
CA LYS A 219 9.57 -8.87 10.43
C LYS A 219 8.67 -9.92 11.06
N ASP A 220 7.69 -9.50 11.85
CA ASP A 220 6.76 -10.44 12.51
C ASP A 220 5.85 -11.14 11.51
N PHE A 221 5.41 -10.43 10.46
CA PHE A 221 4.65 -11.02 9.35
C PHE A 221 5.53 -11.99 8.56
N GLN A 222 6.77 -11.61 8.26
CA GLN A 222 7.72 -12.49 7.58
C GLN A 222 8.06 -13.74 8.41
N ASN A 223 8.25 -13.59 9.72
CA ASN A 223 8.50 -14.70 10.65
C ASN A 223 7.31 -15.66 10.71
N GLU A 224 6.08 -15.15 10.77
CA GLU A 224 4.86 -15.97 10.73
C GLU A 224 4.77 -16.75 9.41
N VAL A 225 5.08 -16.10 8.28
CA VAL A 225 5.14 -16.76 6.97
C VAL A 225 6.19 -17.87 6.94
N ILE A 226 7.40 -17.62 7.45
CA ILE A 226 8.47 -18.61 7.51
C ILE A 226 8.07 -19.79 8.40
N MET A 227 7.55 -19.52 9.60
CA MET A 227 7.12 -20.56 10.54
C MET A 227 6.00 -21.43 9.96
N ASN A 228 5.04 -20.84 9.24
CA ASN A 228 3.94 -21.58 8.61
C ASN A 228 4.35 -22.37 7.35
N LEU A 229 5.43 -21.98 6.68
CA LEU A 229 5.97 -22.67 5.51
C LEU A 229 7.03 -23.73 5.86
N THR A 230 7.47 -23.75 7.12
CA THR A 230 8.47 -24.69 7.62
C THR A 230 7.80 -26.01 8.03
N PRO A 231 8.14 -27.16 7.42
CA PRO A 231 7.56 -28.45 7.80
C PRO A 231 7.83 -28.75 9.28
N PRO A 232 6.87 -29.31 10.03
CA PRO A 232 7.01 -29.56 11.47
C PRO A 232 8.21 -30.45 11.83
N GLU A 233 8.69 -31.27 10.90
CA GLU A 233 9.88 -32.14 11.08
C GLU A 233 11.21 -31.38 11.17
N SER A 234 11.25 -30.12 10.74
CA SER A 234 12.45 -29.27 10.84
C SER A 234 12.51 -28.42 12.11
N ILE A 235 11.43 -28.39 12.89
CA ILE A 235 11.40 -27.79 14.24
C ILE A 235 11.85 -28.88 15.22
N SER A 236 13.13 -29.23 15.16
CA SER A 236 13.74 -30.05 16.22
C SER A 236 13.75 -29.22 17.50
N TYR A 237 12.87 -29.58 18.43
CA TYR A 237 12.93 -29.16 19.82
C TYR A 237 14.20 -29.74 20.44
N ASN A 238 15.30 -29.01 20.34
CA ASN A 238 16.44 -29.17 21.24
C ASN A 238 16.85 -27.79 21.71
N GLY A 239 16.64 -27.54 23.00
CA GLY A 239 16.87 -26.26 23.66
C GLY A 239 18.31 -25.80 23.49
N ASP A 240 18.53 -24.87 22.57
CA ASP A 240 19.75 -24.05 22.52
C ASP A 240 19.54 -22.88 21.53
N ILE A 241 18.51 -22.08 21.77
CA ILE A 241 18.19 -20.86 21.00
C ILE A 241 19.35 -19.83 21.07
N ASN A 242 20.25 -19.98 22.06
CA ASN A 242 21.45 -19.16 22.20
C ASN A 242 22.65 -19.60 21.33
N LYS A 243 22.60 -20.77 20.65
CA LYS A 243 23.71 -21.22 19.78
C LYS A 243 23.58 -20.82 18.31
N MET A 244 22.38 -20.51 17.81
CA MET A 244 22.23 -20.07 16.41
C MET A 244 22.78 -18.66 16.16
N ASN A 245 22.79 -17.77 17.16
CA ASN A 245 23.42 -16.45 17.03
C ASN A 245 24.96 -16.49 16.97
N LYS A 246 25.60 -17.63 17.26
CA LYS A 246 27.07 -17.77 17.19
C LYS A 246 27.59 -18.50 15.94
N ARG A 247 26.72 -19.15 15.15
CA ARG A 247 27.15 -19.92 13.96
C ARG A 247 27.05 -19.16 12.63
N ILE A 248 26.37 -18.02 12.59
CA ILE A 248 26.33 -17.16 11.39
C ILE A 248 27.62 -16.32 11.25
N VAL A 249 28.42 -16.17 12.31
CA VAL A 249 29.69 -15.40 12.28
C VAL A 249 30.92 -16.25 11.88
N ALA A 250 30.80 -17.58 11.79
CA ALA A 250 31.94 -18.49 11.61
C ALA A 250 32.00 -19.21 10.26
N LEU A 251 31.55 -18.56 9.18
CA LEU A 251 31.68 -19.07 7.79
C LEU A 251 32.42 -18.09 6.86
N GLY A 252 33.18 -17.16 7.43
CA GLY A 252 33.99 -16.16 6.71
C GLY A 252 35.50 -16.29 6.91
N ALA A 253 36.02 -17.47 7.26
CA ALA A 253 37.45 -17.66 7.51
C ALA A 253 37.96 -19.04 7.10
N LEU A 254 37.82 -19.41 5.82
CA LEU A 254 38.67 -20.42 5.18
C LEU A 254 38.81 -20.06 3.69
N GLY A 255 39.85 -19.28 3.39
CA GLY A 255 40.20 -18.83 2.05
C GLY A 255 41.57 -18.17 2.05
N ALA A 256 42.56 -18.87 2.61
CA ALA A 256 43.98 -18.56 2.45
C ALA A 256 44.78 -19.87 2.58
N CYS A 257 45.08 -20.46 1.43
CA CYS A 257 46.27 -21.25 1.15
C CYS A 257 46.73 -20.82 -0.23
#